data_AF-A0A7S1WGT9-F1
#
_entry.id   AF-A0A7S1WGT9-F1
#
_cell.length_a   1.000
_cell.length_b   1.000
_cell.length_c   1.000
_cell.angle_alpha   90.00
_cell.angle_beta   90.00
_cell.angle_gamma   90.00
#
_symmetry.space_group_name_H-M   'P 1'
#
loop_
_entity.id
_entity.type
_entity.pdbx_description
1 polymer ?
#
loop_
_entity_poly.entity_id
_entity_poly.type
_entity_poly.pdbx_seq_one_letter_code
_entity_poly.pdbx_strand_id
1 'polypeptide(L)'
;GAEWAPAFFAVLACCCRVGRYFEAASVWERMPDRDEKAYNMMINLCGRLRRLPEAEAFFAEMGSAGLAPSSVTYCSLLNGLAAQAQWQRACLVLEEMREQPRLAFSTDWGQVHLLTMSACARAGEYAKTRTVFEEHCDIAPPRHQHFNALLVACASAADSTTAEAVFAEMRAAGLPPREMDWNVLIQCLRQDFSACSRLLAEMRREPGVEPSEETFAALLQAAALSPGRARDVPWALDELRRSGLLA
;
A
#
# COMPACT_ATOMS: atom_id res chain seq x y z
N GLY A 1 36.96 1.98 -17.39
CA GLY A 1 37.67 2.52 -16.21
C GLY A 1 36.70 3.21 -15.27
N ALA A 2 37.11 3.46 -14.03
CA ALA A 2 36.31 4.15 -13.00
C ALA A 2 35.77 5.53 -13.43
N GLU A 3 36.39 6.16 -14.43
CA GLU A 3 35.96 7.42 -15.05
C GLU A 3 34.53 7.38 -15.62
N TRP A 4 34.02 6.20 -16.00
CA TRP A 4 32.68 6.04 -16.59
C TRP A 4 31.59 5.73 -15.57
N ALA A 5 31.94 5.50 -14.30
CA ALA A 5 30.96 5.14 -13.26
C ALA A 5 29.80 6.14 -13.14
N PRO A 6 30.03 7.47 -13.19
CA PRO A 6 28.93 8.45 -13.16
C PRO A 6 28.00 8.33 -14.37
N ALA A 7 28.54 8.02 -15.55
CA ALA A 7 27.77 7.86 -16.78
C ALA A 7 26.90 6.60 -16.72
N PHE A 8 27.46 5.46 -16.31
CA PHE A 8 26.68 4.22 -16.10
C PHE A 8 25.54 4.46 -15.11
N PHE A 9 25.82 5.09 -13.98
CA PHE A 9 24.81 5.40 -12.97
C PHE A 9 23.71 6.32 -13.50
N ALA A 10 24.07 7.37 -14.24
CA ALA A 10 23.09 8.30 -14.81
C ALA A 10 22.17 7.63 -15.84
N VAL A 11 22.72 6.78 -16.71
CA VAL A 11 21.94 6.02 -17.69
C VAL A 11 21.05 5.00 -16.99
N LEU A 12 21.60 4.26 -16.02
CA LEU A 12 20.84 3.30 -15.21
C LEU A 12 19.66 3.99 -14.51
N ALA A 13 19.91 5.12 -13.83
CA ALA A 13 18.88 5.92 -13.17
C ALA A 13 17.79 6.38 -14.16
N CYS A 14 18.18 6.75 -15.38
CA CYS A 14 17.23 7.13 -16.43
C CYS A 14 16.37 5.94 -16.86
N CYS A 15 16.97 4.80 -17.19
CA CYS A 15 16.27 3.57 -17.55
C CYS A 15 15.31 3.13 -16.45
N CYS A 16 15.78 3.14 -15.19
CA CYS A 16 14.95 2.81 -14.03
C CYS A 16 13.78 3.78 -13.90
N ARG A 17 14.00 5.10 -13.96
CA ARG A 17 12.92 6.09 -13.85
C ARG A 17 11.82 5.88 -14.89
N VAL A 18 12.21 5.60 -16.14
CA VAL A 18 11.27 5.40 -17.26
C VAL A 18 10.64 3.99 -17.25
N GLY A 19 11.18 3.04 -16.48
CA GLY A 19 10.64 1.67 -16.44
C GLY A 19 11.18 0.75 -17.54
N ARG A 20 12.33 1.09 -18.15
CA ARG A 20 12.96 0.35 -19.24
C ARG A 20 13.87 -0.75 -18.70
N TYR A 21 13.30 -1.92 -18.40
CA TYR A 21 14.02 -3.02 -17.75
C TYR A 21 15.17 -3.58 -18.58
N PHE A 22 14.94 -3.90 -19.86
CA PHE A 22 15.96 -4.55 -20.68
C PHE A 22 17.17 -3.65 -20.90
N GLU A 23 16.93 -2.35 -21.05
CA GLU A 23 17.97 -1.33 -21.15
C GLU A 23 18.71 -1.17 -19.83
N ALA A 24 18.00 -1.13 -18.69
CA ALA A 24 18.62 -1.10 -17.37
C ALA A 24 19.50 -2.34 -17.12
N ALA A 25 19.02 -3.53 -17.49
CA ALA A 25 19.75 -4.79 -17.37
C ALA A 25 21.00 -4.80 -18.28
N SER A 26 20.90 -4.30 -19.51
CA SER A 26 22.07 -4.16 -20.40
C SER A 26 23.12 -3.21 -19.83
N VAL A 27 22.69 -2.10 -19.23
CA VAL A 27 23.60 -1.16 -18.53
C VAL A 27 24.23 -1.84 -17.31
N TRP A 28 23.45 -2.59 -16.54
CA TRP A 28 23.89 -3.35 -15.37
C TRP A 28 24.99 -4.37 -15.68
N GLU A 29 24.82 -5.15 -16.74
CA GLU A 29 25.80 -6.16 -17.19
C GLU A 29 27.15 -5.53 -17.57
N ARG A 30 27.13 -4.31 -18.09
CA ARG A 30 28.32 -3.59 -18.57
C ARG A 30 28.97 -2.71 -17.50
N MET A 31 28.32 -2.55 -16.35
CA MET A 31 28.79 -1.68 -15.28
C MET A 31 29.93 -2.39 -14.52
N PRO A 32 31.16 -1.82 -14.50
CA PRO A 32 32.33 -2.50 -13.94
C PRO A 32 32.29 -2.58 -12.41
N ASP A 33 31.80 -1.53 -11.75
CA ASP A 33 31.69 -1.44 -10.29
C ASP A 33 30.24 -1.12 -9.93
N ARG A 34 29.62 -1.98 -9.13
CA ARG A 34 28.22 -1.84 -8.69
C ARG A 34 28.23 -1.49 -7.21
N ASP A 35 27.63 -0.35 -6.88
CA ASP A 35 27.47 0.09 -5.51
C ASP A 35 26.05 -0.18 -4.99
N GLU A 36 25.84 0.05 -3.70
CA GLU A 36 24.55 -0.11 -3.03
C GLU A 36 23.41 0.66 -3.76
N LYS A 37 23.71 1.85 -4.28
CA LYS A 37 22.72 2.69 -4.96
C LYS A 37 22.27 2.06 -6.29
N ALA A 38 23.19 1.50 -7.07
CA ALA A 38 22.86 0.81 -8.31
C ALA A 38 21.96 -0.40 -8.04
N TYR A 39 22.25 -1.20 -7.00
CA TYR A 39 21.37 -2.30 -6.59
C TYR A 39 19.98 -1.82 -6.18
N ASN A 40 19.90 -0.77 -5.35
CA ASN A 40 18.62 -0.20 -4.93
C ASN A 40 17.76 0.25 -6.13
N MET A 41 18.38 0.80 -7.18
CA MET A 41 17.68 1.15 -8.42
C MET A 41 17.11 -0.07 -9.14
N MET A 42 17.89 -1.15 -9.26
CA MET A 42 17.44 -2.37 -9.92
C MET A 42 16.33 -3.08 -9.14
N ILE A 43 16.47 -3.19 -7.81
CA ILE A 43 15.45 -3.77 -6.92
C ILE A 43 14.16 -2.96 -7.02
N ASN A 44 14.24 -1.63 -6.92
CA ASN A 44 13.06 -0.76 -7.03
C ASN A 44 12.39 -0.85 -8.40
N LEU A 45 13.19 -0.85 -9.49
CA LEU A 45 12.68 -1.03 -10.85
C LEU A 45 11.93 -2.36 -11.00
N CYS A 46 12.54 -3.46 -10.55
CA CYS A 46 11.95 -4.78 -10.61
C CYS A 46 10.65 -4.85 -9.80
N GLY A 47 10.64 -4.28 -8.59
CA GLY A 47 9.43 -4.17 -7.76
C GLY A 47 8.30 -3.43 -8.46
N ARG A 48 8.57 -2.25 -9.05
CA ARG A 48 7.56 -1.47 -9.79
C ARG A 48 7.04 -2.16 -11.04
N LEU A 49 7.88 -2.94 -11.72
CA LEU A 49 7.51 -3.71 -12.92
C LEU A 49 6.90 -5.08 -12.59
N ARG A 50 6.64 -5.37 -11.32
CA ARG A 50 6.12 -6.66 -10.85
C ARG A 50 7.02 -7.87 -11.20
N ARG A 51 8.34 -7.65 -11.22
CA ARG A 51 9.39 -8.64 -11.50
C ARG A 51 10.07 -9.04 -10.19
N LEU A 52 9.29 -9.60 -9.26
CA LEU A 52 9.74 -9.91 -7.91
C LEU A 52 10.90 -10.92 -7.84
N PRO A 53 10.90 -12.01 -8.62
CA PRO A 53 12.04 -12.95 -8.62
C PRO A 53 13.36 -12.27 -8.93
N GLU A 54 13.38 -11.32 -9.86
CA GLU A 54 14.56 -10.55 -10.20
C GLU A 54 14.93 -9.53 -9.12
N ALA A 55 13.94 -8.92 -8.46
CA ALA A 55 14.20 -8.05 -7.30
C ALA A 55 14.88 -8.83 -6.17
N GLU A 56 14.42 -10.05 -5.88
CA GLU A 56 15.03 -10.93 -4.88
C GLU A 56 16.42 -11.43 -5.30
N ALA A 57 16.63 -11.72 -6.59
CA ALA A 57 17.94 -12.09 -7.11
C ALA A 57 18.97 -10.96 -6.93
N PHE A 58 18.60 -9.71 -7.25
CA PHE A 58 19.47 -8.56 -7.01
C PHE A 58 19.74 -8.35 -5.52
N PHE A 59 18.72 -8.53 -4.67
CA PHE A 59 18.86 -8.43 -3.22
C PHE A 59 19.84 -9.47 -2.66
N ALA A 60 19.76 -10.73 -3.14
CA ALA A 60 20.69 -11.79 -2.75
C ALA A 60 22.11 -11.57 -3.29
N GLU A 61 22.25 -11.10 -4.54
CA GLU A 61 23.55 -10.81 -5.18
C GLU A 61 24.34 -9.76 -4.39
N MET A 62 23.69 -8.78 -3.76
CA MET A 62 24.37 -7.78 -2.91
C MET A 62 25.26 -8.43 -1.85
N GLY A 63 24.75 -9.46 -1.16
CA GLY A 63 25.50 -10.18 -0.14
C GLY A 63 26.73 -10.89 -0.72
N SER A 64 26.58 -11.53 -1.89
CA SER A 64 27.70 -12.14 -2.61
C SER A 64 28.73 -11.13 -3.11
N ALA A 65 28.31 -9.89 -3.39
CA ALA A 65 29.19 -8.78 -3.74
C ALA A 65 29.83 -8.09 -2.52
N GLY A 66 29.60 -8.60 -1.30
CA GLY A 66 30.12 -8.00 -0.05
C GLY A 66 29.44 -6.69 0.35
N LEU A 67 28.28 -6.38 -0.24
CA LEU A 67 27.50 -5.19 0.06
C LEU A 67 26.34 -5.55 0.99
N ALA A 68 26.21 -4.82 2.09
CA ALA A 68 25.18 -5.08 3.08
C ALA A 68 23.90 -4.25 2.77
N PRO A 69 22.71 -4.86 2.58
CA PRO A 69 21.46 -4.14 2.25
C PRO A 69 21.12 -3.02 3.23
N SER A 70 20.91 -1.78 2.80
CA SER A 70 20.52 -0.69 3.71
C SER A 70 19.02 -0.64 3.95
N SER A 71 18.57 0.26 4.83
CA SER A 71 17.13 0.57 5.00
C SER A 71 16.45 0.87 3.65
N VAL A 72 17.12 1.58 2.74
CA VAL A 72 16.59 1.91 1.41
C VAL A 72 16.45 0.65 0.54
N THR A 73 17.41 -0.28 0.64
CA THR A 73 17.35 -1.57 -0.06
C THR A 73 16.12 -2.36 0.37
N TYR A 74 15.94 -2.51 1.68
CA TYR A 74 14.82 -3.25 2.25
C TYR A 74 13.47 -2.60 1.94
N CYS A 75 13.34 -1.28 2.08
CA CYS A 75 12.11 -0.56 1.72
C CYS A 75 11.78 -0.72 0.22
N SER A 76 12.78 -0.77 -0.66
CA SER A 76 12.57 -1.01 -2.09
C SER A 76 12.00 -2.41 -2.36
N LEU A 77 12.53 -3.42 -1.67
CA LEU A 77 12.01 -4.79 -1.75
C LEU A 77 10.59 -4.90 -1.16
N LEU A 78 10.37 -4.37 0.05
CA LEU A 78 9.06 -4.35 0.71
C LEU A 78 7.99 -3.65 -0.13
N ASN A 79 8.34 -2.54 -0.81
CA ASN A 79 7.41 -1.87 -1.71
C ASN A 79 7.02 -2.75 -2.91
N GLY A 80 7.96 -3.49 -3.48
CA GLY A 80 7.69 -4.47 -4.55
C GLY A 80 6.82 -5.65 -4.08
N LEU A 81 7.06 -6.13 -2.86
CA LEU A 81 6.26 -7.18 -2.21
C LEU A 81 4.84 -6.70 -1.92
N ALA A 82 4.69 -5.47 -1.41
CA ALA A 82 3.39 -4.86 -1.13
C ALA A 82 2.54 -4.68 -2.39
N ALA A 83 3.15 -4.20 -3.49
CA ALA A 83 2.47 -4.05 -4.77
C ALA A 83 1.92 -5.38 -5.34
N GLN A 84 2.45 -6.51 -4.88
CA GLN A 84 2.08 -7.86 -5.34
C GLN A 84 1.45 -8.72 -4.24
N ALA A 85 1.09 -8.12 -3.10
CA ALA A 85 0.43 -8.79 -1.97
C ALA A 85 1.21 -10.03 -1.46
N GLN A 86 2.54 -10.02 -1.54
CA GLN A 86 3.40 -11.11 -1.08
C GLN A 86 3.70 -10.96 0.42
N TRP A 87 2.67 -11.18 1.25
CA TRP A 87 2.72 -10.86 2.67
C TRP A 87 3.67 -11.75 3.47
N GLN A 88 3.76 -13.05 3.16
CA GLN A 88 4.64 -13.97 3.91
C GLN A 88 6.09 -13.52 3.80
N ARG A 89 6.53 -13.19 2.59
CA ARG A 89 7.88 -12.71 2.35
C ARG A 89 8.09 -11.32 2.94
N ALA A 90 7.09 -10.43 2.91
CA ALA A 90 7.19 -9.13 3.56
C ALA A 90 7.40 -9.25 5.09
N CYS A 91 6.71 -10.17 5.76
CA CYS A 91 6.94 -10.46 7.18
C CYS A 91 8.34 -11.03 7.44
N LEU A 92 8.81 -11.97 6.63
CA LEU A 92 10.18 -12.49 6.75
C LEU A 92 11.23 -11.39 6.56
N VAL A 93 11.02 -10.50 5.60
CA VAL A 93 11.91 -9.35 5.37
C VAL A 93 11.90 -8.39 6.57
N LEU A 94 10.75 -8.15 7.19
CA LEU A 94 10.65 -7.36 8.42
C LEU A 94 11.44 -8.00 9.58
N GLU A 95 11.36 -9.32 9.74
CA GLU A 95 12.15 -10.07 10.73
C GLU A 95 13.65 -9.99 10.41
N GLU A 96 14.05 -10.23 9.17
CA GLU A 96 15.44 -10.09 8.71
C GLU A 96 15.98 -8.70 9.02
N MET A 97 15.21 -7.62 8.82
CA MET A 97 15.64 -6.26 9.16
C MET A 97 15.87 -6.06 10.66
N ARG A 98 15.03 -6.66 11.51
CA ARG A 98 15.12 -6.56 12.98
C ARG A 98 16.40 -7.22 13.51
N GLU A 99 16.84 -8.27 12.85
CA GLU A 99 18.07 -8.99 13.20
C GLU A 99 19.36 -8.25 12.78
N GLN A 100 19.26 -7.09 12.11
CA GLN A 100 20.42 -6.32 11.64
C GLN A 100 20.70 -5.12 12.57
N PRO A 101 21.70 -5.21 13.48
CA PRO A 101 21.96 -4.13 14.46
C PRO A 101 22.29 -2.79 13.80
N ARG A 102 22.90 -2.81 12.60
CA ARG A 102 23.25 -1.63 11.81
C ARG A 102 22.04 -0.79 11.36
N LEU A 103 20.85 -1.39 11.32
CA LEU A 103 19.62 -0.73 10.89
C LEU A 103 18.84 -0.10 12.04
N ALA A 104 19.14 -0.46 13.29
CA ALA A 104 18.31 -0.13 14.46
C ALA A 104 18.07 1.39 14.61
N PHE A 105 19.09 2.22 14.36
CA PHE A 105 19.03 3.67 14.58
C PHE A 105 18.92 4.52 13.31
N SER A 106 19.08 3.91 12.13
CA SER A 106 19.12 4.61 10.84
C SER A 106 17.87 4.40 9.99
N THR A 107 16.96 3.54 10.44
CA THR A 107 15.77 3.12 9.70
C THR A 107 14.54 3.90 10.13
N ASP A 108 13.77 4.37 9.15
CA ASP A 108 12.39 4.80 9.37
C ASP A 108 11.49 3.57 9.57
N TRP A 109 11.41 3.08 10.80
CA TRP A 109 10.57 1.94 11.16
C TRP A 109 9.08 2.20 10.90
N GLY A 110 8.65 3.46 10.88
CA GLY A 110 7.29 3.82 10.50
C GLY A 110 7.01 3.49 9.04
N GLN A 111 7.92 3.86 8.14
CA GLN A 111 7.82 3.49 6.73
C GLN A 111 7.89 1.97 6.52
N VAL A 112 8.82 1.29 7.20
CA VAL A 112 8.98 -0.17 7.11
C VAL A 112 7.70 -0.89 7.53
N HIS A 113 7.14 -0.56 8.70
CA HIS A 113 5.89 -1.13 9.18
C HIS A 113 4.73 -0.85 8.22
N LEU A 114 4.60 0.38 7.69
CA LEU A 114 3.56 0.70 6.73
C LEU A 114 3.64 -0.13 5.43
N LEU A 115 4.85 -0.36 4.89
CA LEU A 115 5.03 -1.19 3.69
C LEU A 115 4.66 -2.65 3.97
N THR A 116 5.07 -3.19 5.12
CA THR A 116 4.71 -4.56 5.53
C THR A 116 3.20 -4.70 5.76
N MET A 117 2.59 -3.73 6.45
CA MET A 117 1.14 -3.65 6.61
C MET A 117 0.43 -3.61 5.26
N SER A 118 0.92 -2.81 4.31
CA SER A 118 0.33 -2.70 2.97
C SER A 118 0.38 -4.04 2.20
N ALA A 119 1.46 -4.81 2.36
CA ALA A 119 1.56 -6.15 1.79
C ALA A 119 0.54 -7.13 2.39
N CYS A 120 0.41 -7.13 3.72
CA CYS A 120 -0.56 -7.96 4.44
C CYS A 120 -2.00 -7.57 4.08
N ALA A 121 -2.29 -6.27 4.08
CA ALA A 121 -3.62 -5.74 3.82
C ALA A 121 -4.14 -6.09 2.43
N ARG A 122 -3.29 -5.94 1.40
CA ARG A 122 -3.65 -6.28 0.01
C ARG A 122 -3.80 -7.77 -0.22
N ALA A 123 -3.27 -8.60 0.67
CA ALA A 123 -3.50 -10.05 0.68
C ALA A 123 -4.76 -10.46 1.47
N GLY A 124 -5.43 -9.51 2.14
CA GLY A 124 -6.56 -9.78 3.03
C GLY A 124 -6.15 -10.31 4.41
N GLU A 125 -4.88 -10.27 4.77
CA GLU A 125 -4.36 -10.78 6.04
C GLU A 125 -4.53 -9.73 7.15
N TYR A 126 -5.77 -9.56 7.63
CA TYR A 126 -6.08 -8.59 8.68
C TYR A 126 -5.30 -8.84 9.96
N ALA A 127 -5.21 -10.10 10.41
CA ALA A 127 -4.51 -10.45 11.66
C ALA A 127 -3.04 -10.02 11.63
N LYS A 128 -2.33 -10.28 10.53
CA LYS A 128 -0.93 -9.86 10.36
C LYS A 128 -0.81 -8.34 10.23
N THR A 129 -1.73 -7.70 9.51
CA THR A 129 -1.78 -6.23 9.42
C THR A 129 -1.96 -5.59 10.80
N ARG A 130 -2.82 -6.17 11.65
CA ARG A 130 -3.08 -5.73 13.03
C ARG A 130 -1.86 -5.90 13.93
N THR A 131 -1.17 -7.04 13.86
CA THR A 131 0.06 -7.25 14.63
C THR A 131 1.10 -6.18 14.32
N VAL A 132 1.36 -5.91 13.03
CA VAL A 132 2.35 -4.89 12.63
C VAL A 132 1.89 -3.47 12.99
N PHE A 133 0.58 -3.20 12.98
CA PHE A 133 0.02 -1.94 13.46
C PHE A 133 0.29 -1.72 14.95
N GLU A 134 0.05 -2.73 15.78
CA GLU A 134 0.29 -2.66 17.23
C GLU A 134 1.78 -2.44 17.53
N GLU A 135 2.66 -3.17 16.84
CA GLU A 135 4.11 -2.97 16.93
C GLU A 135 4.52 -1.54 16.49
N HIS A 136 3.83 -0.94 15.52
CA HIS A 136 4.07 0.46 15.15
C HIS A 136 3.63 1.41 16.26
N CYS A 137 2.47 1.19 16.86
CA CYS A 137 1.92 2.00 17.94
C CYS A 137 2.82 2.01 19.20
N ASP A 138 3.58 0.95 19.43
CA ASP A 138 4.58 0.89 20.51
C ASP A 138 5.77 1.85 20.28
N ILE A 139 6.03 2.23 19.02
CA ILE A 139 7.18 3.06 18.62
C ILE A 139 6.75 4.51 18.34
N ALA A 140 5.60 4.70 17.69
CA ALA A 140 5.14 5.99 17.21
C ALA A 140 3.60 6.03 17.10
N PRO A 141 2.99 7.23 17.20
CA PRO A 141 1.54 7.35 17.02
C PRO A 141 1.15 6.99 15.58
N PRO A 142 0.05 6.26 15.39
CA PRO A 142 -0.45 5.91 14.07
C PRO A 142 -0.88 7.15 13.29
N ARG A 143 -0.99 6.98 11.98
CA ARG A 143 -1.39 8.01 11.01
C ARG A 143 -2.48 7.42 10.12
N HIS A 144 -3.17 8.25 9.34
CA HIS A 144 -4.24 7.77 8.46
C HIS A 144 -3.82 6.61 7.55
N GLN A 145 -2.56 6.58 7.07
CA GLN A 145 -2.06 5.50 6.21
C GLN A 145 -2.08 4.13 6.90
N HIS A 146 -1.83 4.09 8.21
CA HIS A 146 -1.84 2.85 8.99
C HIS A 146 -3.26 2.31 9.17
N PHE A 147 -4.22 3.20 9.51
CA PHE A 147 -5.64 2.84 9.60
C PHE A 147 -6.22 2.42 8.23
N ASN A 148 -5.83 3.12 7.16
CA ASN A 148 -6.24 2.76 5.80
C ASN A 148 -5.81 1.33 5.44
N ALA A 149 -4.59 0.92 5.78
CA ALA A 149 -4.14 -0.46 5.55
C ALA A 149 -5.00 -1.49 6.32
N LEU A 150 -5.39 -1.22 7.57
CA LEU A 150 -6.33 -2.07 8.31
C LEU A 150 -7.69 -2.15 7.61
N LEU A 151 -8.23 -1.01 7.14
CA LEU A 151 -9.50 -0.96 6.43
C LEU A 151 -9.45 -1.72 5.09
N VAL A 152 -8.35 -1.60 4.33
CA VAL A 152 -8.14 -2.36 3.08
C VAL A 152 -8.10 -3.87 3.34
N ALA A 153 -7.48 -4.30 4.44
CA ALA A 153 -7.49 -5.70 4.84
C ALA A 153 -8.92 -6.20 5.14
N CYS A 154 -9.75 -5.38 5.80
CA CYS A 154 -11.17 -5.69 6.06
C CYS A 154 -11.98 -5.78 4.77
N ALA A 155 -11.77 -4.85 3.83
CA ALA A 155 -12.49 -4.81 2.56
C ALA A 155 -12.28 -6.07 1.72
N SER A 156 -11.07 -6.64 1.78
CA SER A 156 -10.72 -7.87 1.08
C SER A 156 -11.47 -9.10 1.63
N ALA A 157 -11.77 -9.10 2.93
CA ALA A 157 -12.54 -10.14 3.62
C ALA A 157 -14.05 -9.86 3.70
N ALA A 158 -14.51 -8.68 3.26
CA ALA A 158 -15.86 -8.16 3.49
C ALA A 158 -16.28 -8.18 4.98
N ASP A 159 -15.32 -7.96 5.88
CA ASP A 159 -15.55 -7.92 7.33
C ASP A 159 -15.99 -6.51 7.76
N SER A 160 -17.30 -6.31 7.80
CA SER A 160 -17.90 -5.03 8.18
C SER A 160 -17.73 -4.69 9.65
N THR A 161 -17.82 -5.67 10.54
CA THR A 161 -17.74 -5.47 11.99
C THR A 161 -16.35 -4.95 12.37
N THR A 162 -15.31 -5.58 11.82
CA THR A 162 -13.94 -5.16 12.07
C THR A 162 -13.66 -3.79 11.43
N ALA A 163 -14.18 -3.53 10.23
CA ALA A 163 -14.01 -2.23 9.57
C ALA A 163 -14.62 -1.07 10.38
N GLU A 164 -15.83 -1.25 10.95
CA GLU A 164 -16.46 -0.26 11.83
C GLU A 164 -15.66 -0.02 13.11
N ALA A 165 -15.11 -1.10 13.71
CA ALA A 165 -14.25 -0.99 14.89
C ALA A 165 -12.96 -0.19 14.61
N VAL A 166 -12.29 -0.47 13.49
CA VAL A 166 -11.10 0.27 13.04
C VAL A 166 -11.44 1.75 12.79
N PHE A 167 -12.62 2.04 12.24
CA PHE A 167 -13.09 3.40 11.99
C PHE A 167 -13.32 4.18 13.29
N ALA A 168 -13.90 3.53 14.30
CA ALA A 168 -14.08 4.09 15.63
C ALA A 168 -12.73 4.32 16.33
N GLU A 169 -11.80 3.37 16.21
CA GLU A 169 -10.43 3.48 16.74
C GLU A 169 -9.68 4.67 16.14
N MET A 170 -9.80 4.89 14.82
CA MET A 170 -9.20 6.04 14.13
C MET A 170 -9.74 7.38 14.68
N ARG A 171 -11.05 7.49 14.89
CA ARG A 171 -11.67 8.69 15.50
C ARG A 171 -11.16 8.89 16.93
N ALA A 172 -11.08 7.82 17.73
CA ALA A 172 -10.59 7.87 19.10
C ALA A 172 -9.11 8.28 19.19
N ALA A 173 -8.32 7.95 18.18
CA ALA A 173 -6.94 8.41 18.03
C ALA A 173 -6.82 9.89 17.60
N GLY A 174 -7.93 10.61 17.47
CA GLY A 174 -7.96 12.03 17.06
C GLY A 174 -7.73 12.23 15.56
N LEU A 175 -7.87 11.18 14.75
CA LEU A 175 -7.72 11.24 13.30
C LEU A 175 -9.11 11.27 12.66
N PRO A 176 -9.59 12.41 12.14
CA PRO A 176 -10.91 12.49 11.50
C PRO A 176 -10.91 11.67 10.20
N PRO A 177 -11.94 10.83 9.95
CA PRO A 177 -11.99 10.04 8.73
C PRO A 177 -11.99 10.91 7.48
N ARG A 178 -11.17 10.53 6.50
CA ARG A 178 -11.11 11.20 5.19
C ARG A 178 -12.00 10.48 4.21
N GLU A 179 -12.27 11.12 3.08
CA GLU A 179 -13.08 10.58 1.99
C GLU A 179 -12.72 9.12 1.63
N MET A 180 -11.42 8.83 1.43
CA MET A 180 -10.94 7.49 1.10
C MET A 180 -11.29 6.45 2.19
N ASP A 181 -11.26 6.84 3.47
CA ASP A 181 -11.56 5.93 4.58
C ASP A 181 -13.05 5.54 4.56
N TRP A 182 -13.94 6.48 4.22
CA TRP A 182 -15.37 6.21 4.00
C TRP A 182 -15.62 5.31 2.80
N ASN A 183 -14.93 5.54 1.68
CA ASN A 183 -15.07 4.72 0.47
C ASN A 183 -14.73 3.25 0.75
N VAL A 184 -13.66 3.00 1.50
CA VAL A 184 -13.28 1.64 1.90
C VAL A 184 -14.33 1.03 2.85
N LEU A 185 -14.85 1.78 3.82
CA LEU A 185 -15.88 1.28 4.73
C LEU A 185 -17.19 0.93 3.99
N ILE A 186 -17.63 1.77 3.04
CA ILE A 186 -18.78 1.49 2.16
C ILE A 186 -18.53 0.23 1.34
N GLN A 187 -17.30 0.03 0.84
CA GLN A 187 -16.93 -1.16 0.10
C GLN A 187 -16.98 -2.44 0.97
N CYS A 188 -16.53 -2.38 2.23
CA CYS A 188 -16.64 -3.50 3.19
C CYS A 188 -18.11 -3.93 3.38
N LEU A 189 -19.01 -2.94 3.42
CA LEU A 189 -20.44 -3.12 3.67
C LEU A 189 -21.27 -3.35 2.40
N ARG A 190 -20.65 -3.58 1.24
CA ARG A 190 -21.35 -3.68 -0.06
C ARG A 190 -22.46 -4.73 -0.15
N GLN A 191 -22.52 -5.69 0.78
CA GLN A 191 -23.59 -6.69 0.86
C GLN A 191 -24.84 -6.16 1.58
N ASP A 192 -24.71 -5.09 2.37
CA ASP A 192 -25.81 -4.40 3.05
C ASP A 192 -25.94 -2.96 2.53
N PHE A 193 -26.73 -2.80 1.47
CA PHE A 193 -27.01 -1.50 0.88
C PHE A 193 -27.66 -0.51 1.88
N SER A 194 -28.41 -1.00 2.87
CA SER A 194 -29.01 -0.13 3.88
C SER A 194 -27.93 0.49 4.77
N ALA A 195 -26.88 -0.27 5.10
CA ALA A 195 -25.72 0.26 5.80
C ALA A 195 -24.93 1.23 4.93
N CYS A 196 -24.67 0.91 3.66
CA CYS A 196 -23.97 1.82 2.73
C CYS A 196 -24.69 3.17 2.58
N SER A 197 -26.01 3.19 2.48
CA SER A 197 -26.79 4.44 2.37
C SER A 197 -26.79 5.26 3.66
N ARG A 198 -26.78 4.62 4.83
CA ARG A 198 -26.56 5.31 6.12
C ARG A 198 -25.17 5.93 6.18
N LEU A 199 -24.12 5.19 5.80
CA LEU A 199 -22.75 5.70 5.79
C LEU A 199 -22.57 6.90 4.85
N LEU A 200 -23.24 6.91 3.69
CA LEU A 200 -23.23 8.09 2.83
C LEU A 200 -23.82 9.33 3.54
N ALA A 201 -24.91 9.17 4.27
CA ALA A 201 -25.52 10.26 5.03
C ALA A 201 -24.64 10.74 6.19
N GLU A 202 -23.91 9.83 6.84
CA GLU A 202 -22.93 10.16 7.87
C GLU A 202 -21.71 10.88 7.29
N MET A 203 -21.17 10.40 6.17
CA MET A 203 -20.06 11.02 5.45
C MET A 203 -20.36 12.47 5.09
N ARG A 204 -21.57 12.78 4.58
CA ARG A 204 -21.99 14.16 4.25
C ARG A 204 -22.08 15.09 5.46
N ARG A 205 -22.13 14.56 6.68
CA ARG A 205 -22.13 15.36 7.92
C ARG A 205 -20.72 15.63 8.43
N GLU A 206 -19.72 14.89 7.93
CA GLU A 206 -18.34 15.06 8.35
C GLU A 206 -17.77 16.35 7.72
N PRO A 207 -17.26 17.30 8.51
CA PRO A 207 -16.77 18.57 7.99
C PRO A 207 -15.62 18.38 7.00
N GLY A 208 -15.76 18.97 5.80
CA GLY A 208 -14.72 18.93 4.78
C GLY A 208 -14.57 17.61 4.04
N VAL A 209 -15.55 16.70 4.16
CA VAL A 209 -15.62 15.44 3.41
C VAL A 209 -16.81 15.48 2.47
N GLU A 210 -16.56 15.31 1.18
CA GLU A 210 -17.60 15.25 0.14
C GLU A 210 -17.56 13.92 -0.59
N PRO A 211 -18.72 13.29 -0.88
CA PRO A 211 -18.78 12.09 -1.71
C PRO A 211 -18.23 12.33 -3.12
N SER A 212 -17.38 11.43 -3.59
CA SER A 212 -16.80 11.48 -4.94
C SER A 212 -17.40 10.42 -5.86
N GLU A 213 -16.95 10.40 -7.12
CA GLU A 213 -17.31 9.37 -8.09
C GLU A 213 -17.01 7.96 -7.55
N GLU A 214 -15.93 7.79 -6.79
CA GLU A 214 -15.57 6.51 -6.16
C GLU A 214 -16.59 6.09 -5.09
N THR A 215 -17.07 7.05 -4.28
CA THR A 215 -18.11 6.80 -3.28
C THR A 215 -19.39 6.26 -3.93
N PHE A 216 -19.83 6.92 -5.01
CA PHE A 216 -21.03 6.51 -5.74
C PHE A 216 -20.84 5.23 -6.54
N ALA A 217 -19.65 4.97 -7.07
CA ALA A 217 -19.33 3.69 -7.71
C ALA A 217 -19.46 2.52 -6.72
N ALA A 218 -18.92 2.66 -5.51
CA ALA A 218 -19.07 1.66 -4.45
C ALA A 218 -20.54 1.48 -4.03
N LEU A 219 -21.28 2.57 -3.91
CA LEU A 219 -22.71 2.55 -3.55
C LEU A 219 -23.58 1.89 -4.63
N LEU A 220 -23.33 2.17 -5.91
CA LEU A 220 -24.01 1.55 -7.04
C LEU A 220 -23.70 0.05 -7.11
N GLN A 221 -22.46 -0.35 -6.82
CA GLN A 221 -22.09 -1.75 -6.73
C GLN A 221 -22.89 -2.46 -5.62
N ALA A 222 -23.00 -1.84 -4.44
CA ALA A 222 -23.82 -2.36 -3.34
C ALA A 222 -25.32 -2.43 -3.71
N ALA A 223 -25.85 -1.39 -4.36
CA ALA A 223 -27.23 -1.35 -4.84
C ALA A 223 -27.55 -2.46 -5.84
N ALA A 224 -26.61 -2.78 -6.73
CA ALA A 224 -26.77 -3.84 -7.72
C ALA A 224 -26.80 -5.24 -7.09
N LEU A 225 -26.08 -5.44 -5.98
CA LEU A 225 -26.07 -6.69 -5.21
C LEU A 225 -27.28 -6.84 -4.27
N SER A 226 -27.96 -5.73 -3.95
CA SER A 226 -29.12 -5.74 -3.06
C SER A 226 -30.29 -6.56 -3.63
N PRO A 227 -31.02 -7.33 -2.79
CA PRO A 227 -32.32 -7.91 -3.16
C PRO A 227 -33.32 -6.87 -3.69
N GLY A 228 -33.18 -5.61 -3.25
CA GLY A 228 -33.99 -4.46 -3.64
C GLY A 228 -33.48 -3.67 -4.84
N ARG A 229 -32.57 -4.23 -5.66
CA ARG A 229 -31.87 -3.52 -6.75
C ARG A 229 -32.74 -2.62 -7.65
N ALA A 230 -33.98 -3.02 -7.92
CA ALA A 230 -34.92 -2.25 -8.75
C ALA A 230 -35.27 -0.88 -8.17
N ARG A 231 -35.18 -0.71 -6.85
CA ARG A 231 -35.36 0.56 -6.13
C ARG A 231 -34.02 1.20 -5.78
N ASP A 232 -33.08 0.38 -5.33
CA ASP A 232 -31.84 0.84 -4.72
C ASP A 232 -30.87 1.42 -5.78
N VAL A 233 -30.82 0.87 -6.99
CA VAL A 233 -29.99 1.39 -8.09
C VAL A 233 -30.49 2.77 -8.57
N PRO A 234 -31.78 2.98 -8.89
CA PRO A 234 -32.29 4.32 -9.20
C PRO A 234 -32.02 5.34 -8.09
N TRP A 235 -32.19 4.96 -6.83
CA TRP A 235 -31.89 5.85 -5.70
C TRP A 235 -30.43 6.30 -5.69
N ALA A 236 -29.48 5.36 -5.88
CA ALA A 236 -28.05 5.69 -5.88
C ALA A 236 -27.67 6.58 -7.08
N LEU A 237 -28.31 6.38 -8.25
CA LEU A 237 -28.15 7.24 -9.42
C LEU A 237 -28.71 8.65 -9.18
N ASP A 238 -29.85 8.77 -8.52
CA ASP A 238 -30.43 10.07 -8.17
C ASP A 238 -29.57 10.83 -7.17
N GLU A 239 -28.98 10.14 -6.18
CA GLU A 239 -28.02 10.75 -5.26
C GLU A 239 -26.73 11.22 -5.95
N LEU A 240 -26.25 10.47 -6.95
CA LEU A 240 -25.12 10.85 -7.79
C LEU A 240 -25.44 12.07 -8.68
N ARG A 241 -26.68 12.20 -9.20
CA ARG A 241 -27.10 13.42 -9.91
C ARG A 241 -27.17 14.62 -8.97
N ARG A 242 -27.66 14.43 -7.74
CA ARG A 242 -27.77 15.49 -6.73
C ARG A 242 -26.41 16.01 -6.27
N SER A 243 -25.35 15.21 -6.33
CA SER A 243 -23.99 15.69 -6.06
C SER A 243 -23.38 16.50 -7.20
N GLY A 244 -24.03 16.56 -8.37
CA GLY A 244 -23.53 17.28 -9.55
C GLY A 244 -22.40 16.57 -10.29
N LEU A 245 -22.09 15.32 -9.91
CA LEU A 245 -21.04 14.51 -10.54
C LEU A 245 -21.53 13.77 -11.80
N LEU A 246 -22.84 13.65 -11.99
CA LEU A 246 -23.45 13.10 -13.20
C LEU A 246 -24.33 14.16 -13.85
N ALA A 247 -23.97 14.53 -15.09
CA ALA A 247 -24.68 15.50 -15.93
C ALA A 247 -26.02 14.97 -16.43
#